data_AF-A0AA36IBC3-F1
#
_entry.id   AF-A0AA36IBC3-F1
#
_cell.length_a   1.000
_cell.length_b   1.000
_cell.length_c   1.000
_cell.angle_alpha   90.00
_cell.angle_beta   90.00
_cell.angle_gamma   90.00
#
_symmetry.space_group_name_H-M   'P 1'
#
loop_
_entity.id
_entity.type
_entity.pdbx_description
1 polymer ?
#
loop_
_entity_poly.entity_id
_entity_poly.type
_entity_poly.pdbx_seq_one_letter_code
_entity_poly.pdbx_strand_id
1 'polypeptide(L)'
;MPVQVTLASGKEVEVKTKAGAKVSELKAELGEQLDLNPRSLEVCAEGKSLLDTDAVPDGQVTAVKVVLPWLAATEGAVKDLGGGECEILGEAKGSKINALCDLCFVDGEHYFEVEVLEGKGCWVGVTTKAGFGEGYKMKGLFYGGPGNLSDGGALKTSQFGEGTKKGDVIGMKLDLSDESSVTMGFWENGKYLGIGFQGCERPKGAEVFPAISGANGEKFSISLRRSVRKPPVRTLHPAHGSWELQRLVVNGEPASLDALLEGKGAGKGGYGGGGGFALVMEMVQSPSDPNSFRLSMRVGNSLMTGVTLSTENGVETIKVGMIAGTMMMSPPECQDMERKLSTALPAVTSWKVSGSGKDATLELRGENTELDFKYYDKPPAEPCSSAKLH
;
A
#
# COMPACT_ATOMS: atom_id res chain seq x y z
N MET A 1 23.09 10.61 33.33
CA MET A 1 22.21 10.78 34.50
C MET A 1 20.86 10.16 34.16
N PRO A 2 19.99 9.76 35.11
CA PRO A 2 18.62 9.36 34.77
C PRO A 2 17.92 10.53 34.07
N VAL A 3 17.13 10.22 33.05
CA VAL A 3 16.35 11.22 32.30
C VAL A 3 15.17 11.65 33.16
N GLN A 4 14.90 12.96 33.24
CA GLN A 4 13.71 13.46 33.92
C GLN A 4 12.55 13.50 32.92
N VAL A 5 11.48 12.76 33.21
CA VAL A 5 10.25 12.77 32.41
C VAL A 5 9.19 13.58 33.14
N THR A 6 8.62 14.58 32.48
CA THR A 6 7.47 15.33 33.00
C THR A 6 6.24 14.97 32.18
N LEU A 7 5.19 14.52 32.85
CA LEU A 7 3.90 14.27 32.20
C LEU A 7 3.23 15.61 31.84
N ALA A 8 2.33 15.60 30.86
CA ALA A 8 1.52 16.79 30.51
C ALA A 8 0.75 17.40 31.70
N SER A 9 0.49 16.61 32.75
CA SER A 9 -0.12 17.08 34.00
C SER A 9 0.84 17.84 34.92
N GLY A 10 2.12 17.95 34.56
CA GLY A 10 3.19 18.51 35.39
C GLY A 10 3.82 17.52 36.37
N LYS A 11 3.31 16.29 36.47
CA LYS A 11 3.87 15.24 37.34
C LYS A 11 5.21 14.75 36.80
N GLU A 12 6.24 14.71 37.63
CA GLU A 12 7.52 14.08 37.30
C GLU A 12 7.47 12.57 37.52
N VAL A 13 8.07 11.82 36.60
CA VAL A 13 8.22 10.37 36.64
C VAL A 13 9.69 10.04 36.50
N GLU A 14 10.23 9.31 37.48
CA GLU A 14 11.62 8.86 37.45
C GLU A 14 11.73 7.60 36.59
N VAL A 15 12.63 7.63 35.60
CA VAL A 15 12.89 6.51 34.70
C VAL A 15 14.35 6.07 34.78
N LYS A 16 14.58 4.77 34.61
CA LYS A 16 15.89 4.13 34.54
C LYS A 16 16.53 4.29 33.18
N THR A 17 15.72 4.51 32.14
CA THR A 17 16.19 4.78 30.78
C THR A 17 17.15 5.97 30.77
N LYS A 18 18.31 5.78 30.15
CA LYS A 18 19.38 6.78 30.08
C LYS A 18 19.30 7.55 28.77
N ALA A 19 19.85 8.75 28.76
CA ALA A 19 20.11 9.48 27.51
C ALA A 19 20.92 8.59 26.54
N GLY A 20 20.61 8.68 25.25
CA GLY A 20 21.17 7.85 24.19
C GLY A 20 20.43 6.53 23.93
N ALA A 21 19.59 6.06 24.86
CA ALA A 21 18.71 4.90 24.62
C ALA A 21 17.63 5.23 23.58
N LYS A 22 16.96 4.23 23.01
CA LYS A 22 15.86 4.48 22.07
C LYS A 22 14.62 4.99 22.80
N VAL A 23 13.90 5.93 22.20
CA VAL A 23 12.61 6.42 22.71
C VAL A 23 11.60 5.29 22.90
N SER A 24 11.63 4.24 22.09
CA SER A 24 10.80 3.04 22.28
C SER A 24 11.01 2.37 23.65
N GLU A 25 12.25 2.35 24.16
CA GLU A 25 12.59 1.76 25.46
C GLU A 25 12.02 2.64 26.59
N LEU A 26 12.15 3.96 26.46
CA LEU A 26 11.55 4.92 27.38
C LEU A 26 10.02 4.78 27.46
N LYS A 27 9.35 4.68 26.29
CA LYS A 27 7.90 4.48 26.24
C LYS A 27 7.48 3.16 26.85
N ALA A 28 8.24 2.08 26.65
CA ALA A 28 7.96 0.79 27.28
C ALA A 28 8.03 0.89 28.81
N GLU A 29 9.07 1.52 29.34
CA GLU A 29 9.23 1.74 30.78
C GLU A 29 8.10 2.63 31.35
N LEU A 30 7.80 3.75 30.69
CA LEU A 30 6.70 4.62 31.12
C LEU A 30 5.34 3.92 31.04
N GLY A 31 5.12 3.09 30.01
CA GLY A 31 3.91 2.29 29.86
C GLY A 31 3.70 1.35 31.04
N GLU A 32 4.75 0.63 31.45
CA GLU A 32 4.71 -0.24 32.63
C GLU A 32 4.43 0.56 33.92
N GLN A 33 5.14 1.67 34.13
CA GLN A 33 4.98 2.48 35.35
C GLN A 33 3.60 3.15 35.46
N LEU A 34 2.97 3.49 34.33
CA LEU A 34 1.70 4.22 34.27
C LEU A 34 0.49 3.31 34.01
N ASP A 35 0.69 2.00 33.85
CA ASP A 35 -0.32 1.04 33.40
C ASP A 35 -1.00 1.50 32.09
N LEU A 36 -0.17 1.86 31.11
CA LEU A 36 -0.59 2.33 29.79
C LEU A 36 0.08 1.51 28.69
N ASN A 37 -0.61 1.35 27.56
CA ASN A 37 0.04 0.89 26.34
C ASN A 37 1.13 1.90 25.95
N PRO A 38 2.40 1.48 25.72
CA PRO A 38 3.49 2.37 25.31
C PRO A 38 3.19 3.25 24.09
N ARG A 39 2.34 2.78 23.15
CA ARG A 39 1.91 3.58 22.00
C ARG A 39 0.97 4.74 22.36
N SER A 40 0.37 4.70 23.56
CA SER A 40 -0.41 5.82 24.10
C SER A 40 0.45 6.97 24.59
N LEU A 41 1.77 6.89 24.45
CA LEU A 41 2.70 7.90 24.92
C LEU A 41 3.39 8.58 23.73
N GLU A 42 3.19 9.88 23.61
CA GLU A 42 4.00 10.75 22.77
C GLU A 42 5.10 11.36 23.64
N VAL A 43 6.36 11.19 23.25
CA VAL A 43 7.50 11.77 23.95
C VAL A 43 7.99 12.97 23.15
N CYS A 44 8.10 14.11 23.81
CA CYS A 44 8.53 15.36 23.23
C CYS A 44 9.80 15.86 23.92
N ALA A 45 10.69 16.46 23.15
CA ALA A 45 11.83 17.22 23.65
C ALA A 45 12.03 18.48 22.80
N GLU A 46 12.35 19.60 23.44
CA GLU A 46 12.60 20.88 22.76
C GLU A 46 11.45 21.30 21.80
N GLY A 47 10.20 21.02 22.20
CA GLY A 47 9.02 21.32 21.40
C GLY A 47 8.80 20.41 20.18
N LYS A 48 9.53 19.31 20.06
CA LYS A 48 9.41 18.34 18.96
C LYS A 48 9.02 16.97 19.50
N SER A 49 8.13 16.30 18.77
CA SER A 49 7.80 14.90 18.98
C SER A 49 8.97 14.02 18.54
N LEU A 50 9.35 13.05 19.38
CA LEU A 50 10.43 12.10 19.11
C LEU A 50 9.86 10.79 18.56
N LEU A 51 10.52 10.26 17.54
CA LEU A 51 10.21 8.96 16.95
C LEU A 51 10.77 7.83 17.84
N ASP A 52 10.17 6.65 17.74
CA ASP A 52 10.58 5.47 18.52
C ASP A 52 12.05 5.07 18.31
N THR A 53 12.62 5.39 17.15
CA THR A 53 14.02 5.14 16.78
C THR A 53 14.98 6.23 17.23
N ASP A 54 14.48 7.38 17.65
CA ASP A 54 15.32 8.50 18.08
C ASP A 54 16.00 8.15 19.41
N ALA A 55 17.16 8.76 19.63
CA ALA A 55 17.84 8.68 20.91
C ALA A 55 17.14 9.61 21.91
N VAL A 56 16.94 9.13 23.13
CA VAL A 56 16.46 9.96 24.25
C VAL A 56 17.52 11.03 24.52
N PRO A 57 17.18 12.34 24.47
CA PRO A 57 18.15 13.40 24.66
C PRO A 57 18.65 13.45 26.10
N ASP A 58 19.83 14.06 26.30
CA ASP A 58 20.29 14.45 27.63
C ASP A 58 19.46 15.66 28.08
N GLY A 59 18.65 15.49 29.14
CA GLY A 59 17.83 16.56 29.69
C GLY A 59 16.42 16.13 30.06
N GLN A 60 15.52 17.11 30.10
CA GLN A 60 14.11 16.91 30.42
C GLN A 60 13.34 16.56 29.15
N VAL A 61 12.48 15.55 29.24
CA VAL A 61 11.52 15.19 28.19
C VAL A 61 10.10 15.29 28.73
N THR A 62 9.15 15.60 27.85
CA THR A 62 7.73 15.62 28.19
C THR A 62 7.05 14.40 27.62
N ALA A 63 6.23 13.69 28.41
CA ALA A 63 5.41 12.60 27.93
C ALA A 63 3.92 13.00 27.97
N VAL A 64 3.23 12.82 26.84
CA VAL A 64 1.82 13.15 26.68
C VAL A 64 1.04 11.86 26.41
N LYS A 65 -0.06 11.65 27.14
CA LYS A 65 -0.97 10.55 26.86
C LYS A 65 -1.80 10.88 25.62
N VAL A 66 -1.64 10.11 24.57
CA VAL A 66 -2.43 10.15 23.33
C VAL A 66 -3.57 9.15 23.45
N VAL A 67 -4.80 9.62 23.25
CA VAL A 67 -6.01 8.81 23.29
C VAL A 67 -6.64 8.82 21.91
N LEU A 68 -6.70 7.65 21.29
CA LEU A 68 -7.27 7.42 19.96
C LEU A 68 -8.23 6.24 20.08
N PRO A 69 -9.43 6.47 20.66
CA PRO A 69 -10.29 5.38 21.06
C PRO A 69 -10.99 4.76 19.85
N TRP A 70 -11.24 3.46 19.94
CA TRP A 70 -11.91 2.70 18.87
C TRP A 70 -13.32 2.31 19.24
N LEU A 71 -14.26 2.65 18.37
CA LEU A 71 -15.67 2.31 18.46
C LEU A 71 -15.99 1.14 17.53
N ALA A 72 -16.83 0.22 18.00
CA ALA A 72 -17.33 -0.90 17.20
C ALA A 72 -18.69 -0.55 16.60
N ALA A 73 -18.94 -0.94 15.35
CA ALA A 73 -20.28 -0.86 14.77
C ALA A 73 -21.25 -1.89 15.39
N THR A 74 -20.69 -2.98 15.92
CA THR A 74 -21.40 -4.02 16.67
C THR A 74 -20.81 -4.05 18.07
N GLU A 75 -21.64 -3.88 19.10
CA GLU A 75 -21.17 -3.82 20.49
C GLU A 75 -20.29 -5.02 20.86
N GLY A 76 -19.15 -4.75 21.49
CA GLY A 76 -18.17 -5.77 21.91
C GLY A 76 -17.33 -6.37 20.76
N ALA A 77 -17.55 -5.97 19.51
CA ALA A 77 -16.83 -6.52 18.36
C ALA A 77 -15.46 -5.87 18.11
N VAL A 78 -15.09 -4.85 18.88
CA VAL A 78 -13.78 -4.21 18.85
C VAL A 78 -13.30 -4.05 20.28
N LYS A 79 -12.08 -4.51 20.54
CA LYS A 79 -11.36 -4.28 21.79
C LYS A 79 -10.34 -3.18 21.56
N ASP A 80 -10.55 -2.05 22.22
CA ASP A 80 -9.56 -0.98 22.30
C ASP A 80 -8.38 -1.44 23.17
N LEU A 81 -7.17 -1.37 22.62
CA LEU A 81 -5.93 -1.76 23.29
C LEU A 81 -5.13 -0.53 23.76
N GLY A 82 -5.65 0.68 23.56
CA GLY A 82 -5.01 1.95 23.88
C GLY A 82 -4.00 2.40 22.82
N GLY A 83 -3.68 3.69 22.83
CA GLY A 83 -2.63 4.26 21.96
C GLY A 83 -2.91 4.16 20.47
N GLY A 84 -4.18 4.10 20.10
CA GLY A 84 -4.62 3.88 18.73
C GLY A 84 -4.57 2.43 18.28
N GLU A 85 -4.27 1.47 19.16
CA GLU A 85 -4.36 0.05 18.85
C GLU A 85 -5.77 -0.51 19.10
N CYS A 86 -6.21 -1.41 18.23
CA CYS A 86 -7.42 -2.20 18.45
C CYS A 86 -7.28 -3.63 17.94
N GLU A 87 -8.11 -4.51 18.50
CA GLU A 87 -8.30 -5.89 18.06
C GLU A 87 -9.77 -6.10 17.67
N ILE A 88 -9.98 -6.70 16.49
CA ILE A 88 -11.30 -7.09 16.03
C ILE A 88 -11.71 -8.40 16.72
N LEU A 89 -12.87 -8.40 17.36
CA LEU A 89 -13.40 -9.53 18.12
C LEU A 89 -14.71 -10.06 17.54
N GLY A 90 -14.82 -11.39 17.49
CA GLY A 90 -16.05 -12.09 17.12
C GLY A 90 -16.14 -12.44 15.64
N GLU A 91 -17.10 -13.28 15.29
CA GLU A 91 -17.34 -13.71 13.91
C GLU A 91 -18.53 -12.97 13.33
N ALA A 92 -18.31 -12.14 12.32
CA ALA A 92 -19.39 -11.62 11.51
C ALA A 92 -19.83 -12.69 10.50
N LYS A 93 -21.15 -12.90 10.36
CA LYS A 93 -21.75 -13.89 9.44
C LYS A 93 -21.46 -13.51 7.97
N GLY A 94 -20.30 -13.88 7.46
CA GLY A 94 -19.90 -13.67 6.06
C GLY A 94 -19.54 -12.22 5.71
N SER A 95 -19.32 -11.35 6.69
CA SER A 95 -18.82 -9.99 6.47
C SER A 95 -17.69 -9.67 7.44
N LYS A 96 -17.06 -8.52 7.26
CA LYS A 96 -16.02 -8.02 8.15
C LYS A 96 -16.62 -7.16 9.26
N ILE A 97 -15.89 -7.00 10.34
CA ILE A 97 -16.25 -6.14 11.46
C ILE A 97 -15.62 -4.77 11.23
N ASN A 98 -16.40 -3.73 11.49
CA ASN A 98 -16.01 -2.36 11.25
C ASN A 98 -15.67 -1.67 12.57
N ALA A 99 -14.55 -0.95 12.58
CA ALA A 99 -14.14 -0.10 13.68
C ALA A 99 -13.94 1.34 13.20
N LEU A 100 -14.29 2.30 14.05
CA LEU A 100 -14.13 3.73 13.81
C LEU A 100 -13.25 4.30 14.92
N CYS A 101 -12.21 5.04 14.57
CA CYS A 101 -11.44 5.78 15.56
C CYS A 101 -12.19 7.09 15.86
N ASP A 102 -12.51 7.37 17.12
CA ASP A 102 -13.26 8.56 17.54
C ASP A 102 -12.35 9.80 17.58
N LEU A 103 -11.75 10.08 16.43
CA LEU A 103 -10.99 11.25 16.08
C LEU A 103 -11.60 11.81 14.81
N CYS A 104 -12.14 13.04 14.87
CA CYS A 104 -12.74 13.69 13.71
C CYS A 104 -11.80 14.70 13.04
N PHE A 105 -11.94 14.80 11.73
CA PHE A 105 -11.41 15.87 10.89
C PHE A 105 -12.57 16.63 10.28
N VAL A 106 -12.50 17.96 10.27
CA VAL A 106 -13.61 18.83 9.81
C VAL A 106 -13.21 19.64 8.58
N ASP A 107 -12.02 20.24 8.60
CA ASP A 107 -11.51 21.13 7.55
C ASP A 107 -9.99 20.95 7.33
N GLY A 108 -9.45 21.49 6.24
CA GLY A 108 -8.01 21.53 5.98
C GLY A 108 -7.38 20.21 5.52
N GLU A 109 -6.04 20.15 5.55
CA GLU A 109 -5.27 18.97 5.15
C GLU A 109 -4.84 18.14 6.36
N HIS A 110 -5.07 16.83 6.30
CA HIS A 110 -4.70 15.90 7.38
C HIS A 110 -3.93 14.71 6.83
N TYR A 111 -3.06 14.13 7.66
CA TYR A 111 -2.38 12.88 7.37
C TYR A 111 -2.39 11.97 8.59
N PHE A 112 -2.66 10.68 8.37
CA PHE A 112 -2.55 9.65 9.39
C PHE A 112 -2.11 8.33 8.75
N GLU A 113 -1.58 7.42 9.57
CA GLU A 113 -1.18 6.08 9.14
C GLU A 113 -1.96 5.03 9.92
N VAL A 114 -2.37 3.95 9.24
CA VAL A 114 -2.88 2.73 9.85
C VAL A 114 -1.89 1.59 9.57
N GLU A 115 -1.37 0.99 10.63
CA GLU A 115 -0.50 -0.19 10.59
C GLU A 115 -1.34 -1.45 10.80
N VAL A 116 -1.15 -2.46 9.95
CA VAL A 116 -1.77 -3.79 10.07
C VAL A 116 -0.85 -4.66 10.94
N LEU A 117 -1.16 -4.74 12.23
CA LEU A 117 -0.36 -5.49 13.20
C LEU A 117 -0.55 -7.02 13.03
N GLU A 118 -1.78 -7.44 12.77
CA GLU A 118 -2.14 -8.83 12.46
C GLU A 118 -3.29 -8.85 11.44
N GLY A 119 -3.25 -9.76 10.47
CA GLY A 119 -4.31 -9.92 9.48
C GLY A 119 -3.88 -9.80 8.02
N LYS A 120 -4.87 -9.91 7.12
CA LYS A 120 -4.70 -9.68 5.68
C LYS A 120 -6.01 -9.34 4.97
N GLY A 121 -5.88 -8.56 3.90
CA GLY A 121 -6.98 -8.11 3.06
C GLY A 121 -7.93 -7.16 3.77
N CYS A 122 -7.55 -6.58 4.92
CA CYS A 122 -8.32 -5.56 5.63
C CYS A 122 -8.60 -4.33 4.75
N TRP A 123 -9.63 -3.56 5.09
CA TRP A 123 -9.89 -2.26 4.46
C TRP A 123 -9.61 -1.16 5.47
N VAL A 124 -9.00 -0.08 5.02
CA VAL A 124 -8.67 1.11 5.80
C VAL A 124 -9.07 2.34 5.00
N GLY A 125 -9.54 3.37 5.69
CA GLY A 125 -10.07 4.53 5.00
C GLY A 125 -10.74 5.50 5.95
N VAL A 126 -11.75 6.19 5.43
CA VAL A 126 -12.54 7.14 6.20
C VAL A 126 -14.03 6.97 5.98
N THR A 127 -14.81 7.38 6.97
CA THR A 127 -16.28 7.43 6.95
C THR A 127 -16.77 8.66 7.72
N THR A 128 -18.07 8.94 7.69
CA THR A 128 -18.70 9.82 8.68
C THR A 128 -19.43 9.00 9.73
N LYS A 129 -19.90 9.63 10.81
CA LYS A 129 -20.80 8.95 11.77
C LYS A 129 -22.07 8.39 11.12
N ALA A 130 -22.62 9.06 10.10
CA ALA A 130 -23.80 8.59 9.39
C ALA A 130 -23.50 7.41 8.45
N GLY A 131 -22.28 7.37 7.90
CA GLY A 131 -21.77 6.27 7.09
C GLY A 131 -21.30 5.06 7.90
N PHE A 132 -21.13 5.16 9.22
CA PHE A 132 -20.64 4.08 10.06
C PHE A 132 -21.75 3.06 10.38
N GLY A 133 -21.51 1.78 10.06
CA GLY A 133 -22.48 0.71 10.27
C GLY A 133 -21.85 -0.69 10.19
N GLU A 134 -22.60 -1.74 10.52
CA GLU A 134 -22.11 -3.12 10.52
C GLU A 134 -21.89 -3.71 9.12
N GLY A 135 -20.84 -4.52 8.94
CA GLY A 135 -20.55 -5.23 7.69
C GLY A 135 -20.54 -4.31 6.45
N TYR A 136 -21.30 -4.68 5.41
CA TYR A 136 -21.42 -3.88 4.18
C TYR A 136 -22.30 -2.62 4.29
N LYS A 137 -22.87 -2.35 5.48
CA LYS A 137 -23.62 -1.12 5.73
C LYS A 137 -22.69 0.09 5.93
N MET A 138 -21.42 -0.13 6.30
CA MET A 138 -20.45 0.96 6.35
C MET A 138 -20.24 1.55 4.96
N LYS A 139 -20.40 2.86 4.84
CA LYS A 139 -20.14 3.66 3.64
C LYS A 139 -19.01 4.64 3.91
N GLY A 140 -18.13 4.81 2.95
CA GLY A 140 -16.93 5.61 3.16
C GLY A 140 -16.02 5.57 1.95
N LEU A 141 -14.76 5.87 2.15
CA LEU A 141 -13.74 5.88 1.10
C LEU A 141 -12.59 4.99 1.59
N PHE A 142 -12.46 3.80 1.02
CA PHE A 142 -11.58 2.76 1.53
C PHE A 142 -10.57 2.28 0.51
N TYR A 143 -9.37 1.99 0.99
CA TYR A 143 -8.34 1.21 0.33
C TYR A 143 -8.14 -0.12 1.07
N GLY A 144 -7.88 -1.19 0.33
CA GLY A 144 -7.44 -2.45 0.94
C GLY A 144 -7.92 -3.67 0.18
N GLY A 145 -8.27 -4.73 0.89
CA GLY A 145 -8.63 -6.00 0.25
C GLY A 145 -7.46 -6.52 -0.60
N PRO A 146 -7.68 -6.84 -1.88
CA PRO A 146 -6.61 -7.23 -2.80
C PRO A 146 -5.90 -6.02 -3.47
N GLY A 147 -5.94 -4.84 -2.85
CA GLY A 147 -5.34 -3.61 -3.37
C GLY A 147 -6.30 -2.76 -4.19
N ASN A 148 -7.54 -2.66 -3.72
CA ASN A 148 -8.64 -2.00 -4.41
C ASN A 148 -9.09 -0.73 -3.68
N LEU A 149 -9.82 0.12 -4.39
CA LEU A 149 -10.61 1.20 -3.83
C LEU A 149 -12.09 0.81 -3.77
N SER A 150 -12.77 1.14 -2.67
CA SER A 150 -14.17 0.81 -2.42
C SER A 150 -14.88 1.96 -1.70
N ASP A 151 -16.18 2.12 -1.94
CA ASP A 151 -17.03 3.03 -1.15
C ASP A 151 -17.70 2.36 0.06
N GLY A 152 -17.29 1.13 0.38
CA GLY A 152 -17.92 0.28 1.40
C GLY A 152 -19.18 -0.47 0.91
N GLY A 153 -19.69 -0.17 -0.28
CA GLY A 153 -20.76 -0.92 -0.95
C GLY A 153 -20.35 -1.57 -2.27
N ALA A 154 -19.41 -0.96 -3.00
CA ALA A 154 -19.01 -1.38 -4.33
C ALA A 154 -17.52 -1.10 -4.59
N LEU A 155 -16.94 -1.94 -5.44
CA LEU A 155 -15.62 -1.72 -6.02
C LEU A 155 -15.63 -0.45 -6.88
N LYS A 156 -14.68 0.46 -6.65
CA LYS A 156 -14.49 1.68 -7.44
C LYS A 156 -13.35 1.54 -8.43
N THR A 157 -12.21 1.07 -7.94
CA THR A 157 -11.01 0.86 -8.74
C THR A 157 -10.36 -0.43 -8.29
N SER A 158 -10.10 -1.34 -9.22
CA SER A 158 -9.30 -2.54 -8.96
C SER A 158 -7.81 -2.27 -9.14
N GLN A 159 -6.95 -2.98 -8.41
CA GLN A 159 -5.48 -2.94 -8.62
C GLN A 159 -4.89 -1.53 -8.46
N PHE A 160 -5.40 -0.76 -7.51
CA PHE A 160 -4.87 0.54 -7.13
C PHE A 160 -3.53 0.43 -6.39
N GLY A 161 -3.36 -0.63 -5.59
CA GLY A 161 -2.13 -0.93 -4.85
C GLY A 161 -1.97 -2.44 -4.62
N GLU A 162 -1.14 -2.85 -3.65
CA GLU A 162 -1.05 -4.25 -3.25
C GLU A 162 -2.17 -4.65 -2.28
N GLY A 163 -2.38 -5.96 -2.12
CA GLY A 163 -3.27 -6.45 -1.08
C GLY A 163 -2.69 -6.21 0.31
N THR A 164 -3.49 -5.64 1.20
CA THR A 164 -3.08 -5.33 2.57
C THR A 164 -2.73 -6.61 3.34
N LYS A 165 -1.69 -6.56 4.17
CA LYS A 165 -1.21 -7.70 4.96
C LYS A 165 -0.50 -7.21 6.22
N LYS A 166 -0.32 -8.13 7.17
CA LYS A 166 0.51 -7.90 8.35
C LYS A 166 1.83 -7.21 8.02
N GLY A 167 2.15 -6.16 8.77
CA GLY A 167 3.35 -5.34 8.64
C GLY A 167 3.19 -4.17 7.67
N ASP A 168 2.10 -4.12 6.89
CA ASP A 168 1.85 -2.97 6.03
C ASP A 168 1.46 -1.75 6.85
N VAL A 169 1.92 -0.59 6.38
CA VAL A 169 1.55 0.72 6.89
C VAL A 169 0.91 1.51 5.78
N ILE A 170 -0.39 1.81 5.95
CA ILE A 170 -1.17 2.55 4.99
C ILE A 170 -1.29 4.01 5.45
N GLY A 171 -0.65 4.91 4.71
CA GLY A 171 -0.78 6.35 4.90
C GLY A 171 -1.97 6.90 4.13
N MET A 172 -2.72 7.82 4.75
CA MET A 172 -3.86 8.49 4.13
C MET A 172 -3.68 9.99 4.29
N LYS A 173 -3.67 10.72 3.16
CA LYS A 173 -3.76 12.18 3.14
C LYS A 173 -5.17 12.58 2.77
N LEU A 174 -5.82 13.35 3.63
CA LEU A 174 -7.12 13.95 3.40
C LEU A 174 -6.93 15.43 3.06
N ASP A 175 -7.68 15.90 2.06
CA ASP A 175 -7.90 17.31 1.81
C ASP A 175 -9.39 17.61 1.96
N LEU A 176 -9.71 18.37 3.02
CA LEU A 176 -11.03 18.83 3.41
C LEU A 176 -11.13 20.36 3.29
N SER A 177 -10.28 20.98 2.45
CA SER A 177 -10.28 22.43 2.24
C SER A 177 -11.58 22.93 1.59
N ASP A 178 -12.28 22.05 0.86
CA ASP A 178 -13.66 22.26 0.41
C ASP A 178 -14.65 21.69 1.43
N GLU A 179 -15.54 22.54 1.94
CA GLU A 179 -16.54 22.16 2.94
C GLU A 179 -17.53 21.08 2.45
N SER A 180 -17.64 20.89 1.13
CA SER A 180 -18.61 20.01 0.47
C SER A 180 -17.99 18.83 -0.30
N SER A 181 -16.67 18.73 -0.31
CA SER A 181 -15.98 17.61 -0.95
C SER A 181 -14.79 17.11 -0.13
N VAL A 182 -14.29 15.93 -0.51
CA VAL A 182 -13.09 15.34 0.06
C VAL A 182 -12.23 14.77 -1.06
N THR A 183 -10.92 15.02 -0.97
CA THR A 183 -9.90 14.34 -1.79
C THR A 183 -9.03 13.50 -0.88
N MET A 184 -8.76 12.26 -1.25
CA MET A 184 -7.94 11.34 -0.48
C MET A 184 -6.85 10.68 -1.33
N GLY A 185 -5.61 10.85 -0.89
CA GLY A 185 -4.42 10.16 -1.43
C GLY A 185 -3.94 9.07 -0.49
N PHE A 186 -3.32 8.04 -1.04
CA PHE A 186 -2.83 6.89 -0.27
C PHE A 186 -1.34 6.64 -0.45
N TRP A 187 -0.74 6.12 0.60
CA TRP A 187 0.60 5.57 0.64
C TRP A 187 0.54 4.15 1.17
N GLU A 188 1.38 3.28 0.64
CA GLU A 188 1.59 1.94 1.17
C GLU A 188 3.08 1.75 1.43
N ASN A 189 3.44 1.52 2.69
CA ASN A 189 4.82 1.34 3.13
C ASN A 189 5.74 2.51 2.71
N GLY A 190 5.20 3.73 2.74
CA GLY A 190 5.90 4.97 2.35
C GLY A 190 5.93 5.24 0.83
N LYS A 191 5.47 4.31 -0.01
CA LYS A 191 5.31 4.53 -1.46
C LYS A 191 3.98 5.24 -1.72
N TYR A 192 4.02 6.37 -2.41
CA TYR A 192 2.80 7.06 -2.85
C TYR A 192 2.09 6.23 -3.93
N LEU A 193 0.82 5.90 -3.70
CA LEU A 193 0.00 5.16 -4.67
C LEU A 193 -0.74 6.11 -5.63
N GLY A 194 -0.96 7.37 -5.22
CA GLY A 194 -1.73 8.35 -5.97
C GLY A 194 -2.94 8.88 -5.19
N ILE A 195 -3.73 9.71 -5.86
CA ILE A 195 -5.05 10.13 -5.37
C ILE A 195 -6.01 8.99 -5.67
N GLY A 196 -6.59 8.38 -4.62
CA GLY A 196 -7.58 7.33 -4.80
C GLY A 196 -8.98 7.90 -5.04
N PHE A 197 -9.32 8.97 -4.32
CA PHE A 197 -10.63 9.62 -4.38
C PHE A 197 -10.43 11.11 -4.59
N GLN A 198 -11.06 11.70 -5.61
CA GLN A 198 -10.92 13.12 -5.93
C GLN A 198 -12.28 13.81 -5.94
N GLY A 199 -12.42 14.88 -5.15
CA GLY A 199 -13.63 15.71 -5.14
C GLY A 199 -14.91 14.92 -4.83
N CYS A 200 -14.82 13.89 -3.98
CA CYS A 200 -15.98 13.08 -3.60
C CYS A 200 -16.93 13.91 -2.73
N GLU A 201 -18.24 13.82 -2.99
CA GLU A 201 -19.26 14.61 -2.29
C GLU A 201 -19.26 14.28 -0.79
N ARG A 202 -19.29 15.31 0.05
CA ARG A 202 -19.36 15.23 1.51
C ARG A 202 -20.46 16.17 2.02
N PRO A 203 -21.33 15.75 2.96
CA PRO A 203 -22.28 16.68 3.56
C PRO A 203 -21.53 17.86 4.19
N LYS A 204 -22.07 19.06 3.98
CA LYS A 204 -21.38 20.30 4.35
C LYS A 204 -20.98 20.31 5.82
N GLY A 205 -19.68 20.42 6.10
CA GLY A 205 -19.14 20.46 7.47
C GLY A 205 -19.20 19.13 8.22
N ALA A 206 -19.46 18.01 7.54
CA ALA A 206 -19.48 16.70 8.18
C ALA A 206 -18.10 16.31 8.71
N GLU A 207 -18.09 15.78 9.93
CA GLU A 207 -16.94 15.16 10.57
C GLU A 207 -16.54 13.88 9.84
N VAL A 208 -15.25 13.77 9.51
CA VAL A 208 -14.64 12.63 8.84
C VAL A 208 -13.77 11.86 9.84
N PHE A 209 -13.98 10.55 9.94
CA PHE A 209 -13.33 9.68 10.91
C PHE A 209 -12.52 8.59 10.22
N PRO A 210 -11.32 8.26 10.71
CA PRO A 210 -10.63 7.03 10.33
C PRO A 210 -11.50 5.80 10.62
N ALA A 211 -11.55 4.89 9.67
CA ALA A 211 -12.28 3.64 9.81
C ALA A 211 -11.53 2.47 9.19
N ILE A 212 -11.77 1.29 9.76
CA ILE A 212 -11.19 0.02 9.30
C ILE A 212 -12.28 -1.05 9.21
N SER A 213 -12.03 -2.05 8.37
CA SER A 213 -12.85 -3.25 8.25
C SER A 213 -11.96 -4.48 8.23
N GLY A 214 -12.07 -5.31 9.27
CA GLY A 214 -11.19 -6.46 9.50
C GLY A 214 -11.95 -7.75 9.82
N ALA A 215 -11.22 -8.87 9.78
CA ALA A 215 -11.69 -10.18 10.24
C ALA A 215 -11.40 -10.39 11.73
N ASN A 216 -12.01 -11.41 12.34
CA ASN A 216 -11.77 -11.79 13.74
C ASN A 216 -10.28 -12.00 14.02
N GLY A 217 -9.78 -11.44 15.11
CA GLY A 217 -8.39 -11.55 15.55
C GLY A 217 -7.40 -10.63 14.81
N GLU A 218 -7.86 -9.86 13.82
CA GLU A 218 -7.00 -8.85 13.18
C GLU A 218 -6.76 -7.68 14.13
N LYS A 219 -5.55 -7.12 14.05
CA LYS A 219 -5.07 -6.04 14.92
C LYS A 219 -4.54 -4.89 14.11
N PHE A 220 -4.83 -3.69 14.56
CA PHE A 220 -4.51 -2.46 13.85
C PHE A 220 -3.96 -1.42 14.82
N SER A 221 -3.18 -0.47 14.30
CA SER A 221 -2.75 0.71 15.04
C SER A 221 -2.89 1.95 14.17
N ILE A 222 -3.54 3.00 14.67
CA ILE A 222 -3.56 4.31 14.03
C ILE A 222 -2.54 5.25 14.66
N SER A 223 -1.89 6.07 13.84
CA SER A 223 -0.99 7.12 14.31
C SER A 223 -1.20 8.44 13.53
N LEU A 224 -1.16 9.55 14.26
CA LEU A 224 -1.24 10.90 13.71
C LEU A 224 0.16 11.41 13.42
N ARG A 225 0.65 11.16 12.21
CA ARG A 225 1.94 11.68 11.77
C ARG A 225 1.76 12.98 11.01
N ARG A 226 2.71 13.90 11.16
CA ARG A 226 2.76 15.13 10.34
C ARG A 226 3.39 14.89 8.97
N SER A 227 4.16 13.81 8.82
CA SER A 227 4.91 13.50 7.61
C SER A 227 4.81 12.03 7.27
N VAL A 228 4.75 11.76 5.98
CA VAL A 228 4.79 10.41 5.41
C VAL A 228 6.03 9.67 5.89
N ARG A 229 5.86 8.41 6.30
CA ARG A 229 6.97 7.50 6.56
C ARG A 229 7.84 7.39 5.31
N LYS A 230 9.13 7.70 5.43
CA LYS A 230 10.07 7.41 4.35
C LYS A 230 10.14 5.90 4.17
N PRO A 231 9.97 5.37 2.95
CA PRO A 231 10.17 3.95 2.71
C PRO A 231 11.60 3.59 3.16
N PRO A 232 11.80 2.40 3.74
CA PRO A 232 13.15 1.95 4.03
C PRO A 232 13.98 2.05 2.74
N VAL A 233 15.15 2.69 2.84
CA VAL A 233 16.04 2.85 1.69
C VAL A 233 16.57 1.47 1.35
N ARG A 234 15.91 0.82 0.39
CA ARG A 234 16.37 -0.43 -0.20
C ARG A 234 16.85 -0.11 -1.60
N THR A 235 18.11 -0.41 -1.87
CA THR A 235 18.60 -0.43 -3.24
C THR A 235 17.93 -1.60 -3.94
N LEU A 236 16.87 -1.28 -4.70
CA LEU A 236 16.19 -2.27 -5.52
C LEU A 236 17.12 -2.68 -6.67
N HIS A 237 16.98 -3.92 -7.12
CA HIS A 237 17.66 -4.37 -8.31
C HIS A 237 17.26 -3.49 -9.51
N PRO A 238 18.17 -3.12 -10.43
CA PRO A 238 17.84 -2.28 -11.58
C PRO A 238 16.70 -2.83 -12.47
N ALA A 239 16.45 -4.13 -12.44
CA ALA A 239 15.34 -4.76 -13.17
C ALA A 239 13.96 -4.49 -12.54
N HIS A 240 13.89 -4.00 -11.30
CA HIS A 240 12.63 -3.63 -10.67
C HIS A 240 12.01 -2.42 -11.39
N GLY A 241 10.77 -2.55 -11.87
CA GLY A 241 10.07 -1.46 -12.53
C GLY A 241 9.03 -1.92 -13.53
N SER A 242 8.56 -0.97 -14.33
CA SER A 242 7.66 -1.19 -15.46
C SER A 242 8.44 -1.04 -16.75
N TRP A 243 8.20 -1.96 -17.70
CA TRP A 243 9.02 -2.16 -18.88
C TRP A 243 8.10 -2.37 -20.09
N GLU A 244 8.19 -1.49 -21.10
CA GLU A 244 7.41 -1.60 -22.32
C GLU A 244 8.14 -2.47 -23.35
N LEU A 245 7.50 -3.54 -23.80
CA LEU A 245 8.05 -4.45 -24.80
C LEU A 245 8.25 -3.73 -26.13
N GLN A 246 9.48 -3.75 -26.65
CA GLN A 246 9.87 -3.17 -27.94
C GLN A 246 10.10 -4.24 -29.00
N ARG A 247 10.59 -5.42 -28.61
CA ARG A 247 10.91 -6.50 -29.54
C ARG A 247 10.69 -7.86 -28.88
N LEU A 248 10.13 -8.80 -29.65
CA LEU A 248 9.94 -10.19 -29.25
C LEU A 248 10.43 -11.10 -30.37
N VAL A 249 11.30 -12.05 -30.03
CA VAL A 249 11.76 -13.15 -30.88
C VAL A 249 11.44 -14.45 -30.17
N VAL A 250 10.74 -15.36 -30.85
CA VAL A 250 10.35 -16.68 -30.32
C VAL A 250 10.82 -17.75 -31.30
N ASN A 251 11.60 -18.71 -30.81
CA ASN A 251 12.22 -19.76 -31.63
C ASN A 251 13.03 -19.19 -32.82
N GLY A 252 13.72 -18.06 -32.61
CA GLY A 252 14.49 -17.38 -33.64
C GLY A 252 13.66 -16.55 -34.63
N GLU A 253 12.33 -16.55 -34.55
CA GLU A 253 11.45 -15.78 -35.43
C GLU A 253 10.94 -14.50 -34.74
N PRO A 254 11.06 -13.32 -35.37
CA PRO A 254 10.51 -12.09 -34.82
C PRO A 254 8.98 -12.13 -34.83
N ALA A 255 8.37 -11.84 -33.69
CA ALA A 255 6.92 -11.68 -33.59
C ALA A 255 6.54 -10.21 -33.87
N SER A 256 5.64 -9.98 -34.82
CA SER A 256 5.06 -8.64 -35.03
C SER A 256 4.23 -8.22 -33.82
N LEU A 257 4.46 -6.99 -33.36
CA LEU A 257 3.67 -6.32 -32.31
C LEU A 257 2.54 -5.46 -32.92
N ASP A 258 2.56 -5.23 -34.23
CA ASP A 258 1.66 -4.30 -34.93
C ASP A 258 0.20 -4.73 -34.80
N ALA A 259 -0.07 -6.04 -34.86
CA ALA A 259 -1.42 -6.58 -34.71
C ALA A 259 -2.08 -6.22 -33.36
N LEU A 260 -1.28 -6.03 -32.30
CA LEU A 260 -1.79 -5.57 -30.99
C LEU A 260 -2.02 -4.06 -30.96
N LEU A 261 -1.16 -3.31 -31.66
CA LEU A 261 -1.23 -1.85 -31.73
C LEU A 261 -2.37 -1.37 -32.63
N GLU A 262 -2.70 -2.14 -33.67
CA GLU A 262 -3.75 -1.85 -34.65
C GLU A 262 -5.15 -2.27 -34.19
N GLY A 263 -5.25 -3.10 -33.14
CA GLY A 263 -6.50 -3.60 -32.56
C GLY A 263 -7.40 -2.50 -31.98
N LYS A 264 -8.06 -1.73 -32.85
CA LYS A 264 -9.10 -0.77 -32.50
C LYS A 264 -10.38 -1.52 -32.13
N GLY A 265 -10.63 -1.81 -30.85
CA GLY A 265 -11.99 -2.20 -30.47
C GLY A 265 -12.26 -2.99 -29.19
N ALA A 266 -11.28 -3.32 -28.36
CA ALA A 266 -11.60 -3.96 -27.07
C ALA A 266 -12.34 -2.95 -26.17
N GLY A 267 -13.62 -3.22 -25.91
CA GLY A 267 -14.61 -2.28 -25.39
C GLY A 267 -14.29 -1.64 -24.02
N LYS A 268 -15.24 -0.79 -23.58
CA LYS A 268 -15.25 0.08 -22.38
C LYS A 268 -14.92 -0.58 -21.01
N GLY A 269 -14.44 -1.82 -20.96
CA GLY A 269 -14.03 -2.54 -19.75
C GLY A 269 -12.51 -2.51 -19.45
N GLY A 270 -11.69 -1.92 -20.31
CA GLY A 270 -10.27 -1.72 -20.04
C GLY A 270 -9.81 -0.38 -20.62
N TYR A 271 -9.58 0.60 -19.73
CA TYR A 271 -8.83 1.84 -19.94
C TYR A 271 -9.02 2.49 -21.32
N GLY A 272 -10.04 3.34 -21.41
CA GLY A 272 -10.45 4.01 -22.64
C GLY A 272 -9.46 5.04 -23.15
N GLY A 273 -9.26 5.05 -24.47
CA GLY A 273 -8.78 6.22 -25.19
C GLY A 273 -7.86 5.91 -26.35
N GLY A 274 -8.42 5.43 -27.49
CA GLY A 274 -7.97 5.69 -28.87
C GLY A 274 -6.49 5.57 -29.31
N GLY A 275 -5.54 5.26 -28.44
CA GLY A 275 -4.12 5.09 -28.70
C GLY A 275 -3.72 3.62 -28.60
N GLY A 276 -2.71 3.21 -29.37
CA GLY A 276 -2.20 1.84 -29.32
C GLY A 276 -1.84 1.42 -27.89
N PHE A 277 -2.13 0.17 -27.54
CA PHE A 277 -1.81 -0.36 -26.21
C PHE A 277 -0.33 -0.71 -26.13
N ALA A 278 0.41 -0.02 -25.26
CA ALA A 278 1.76 -0.42 -24.89
C ALA A 278 1.71 -1.74 -24.11
N LEU A 279 2.45 -2.76 -24.56
CA LEU A 279 2.58 -4.01 -23.80
C LEU A 279 3.60 -3.83 -22.68
N VAL A 280 3.09 -3.59 -21.46
CA VAL A 280 3.92 -3.31 -20.29
C VAL A 280 4.04 -4.54 -19.40
N MET A 281 5.29 -4.90 -19.09
CA MET A 281 5.68 -5.86 -18.08
C MET A 281 6.04 -5.13 -16.78
N GLU A 282 5.49 -5.59 -15.65
CA GLU A 282 5.90 -5.18 -14.31
C GLU A 282 6.80 -6.25 -13.70
N MET A 283 7.99 -5.84 -13.28
CA MET A 283 8.96 -6.66 -12.58
C MET A 283 9.08 -6.16 -11.14
N VAL A 284 8.58 -6.93 -10.18
CA VAL A 284 8.53 -6.55 -8.77
C VAL A 284 9.42 -7.45 -7.93
N GLN A 285 10.54 -6.92 -7.46
CA GLN A 285 11.43 -7.60 -6.52
C GLN A 285 10.72 -7.87 -5.18
N SER A 286 10.82 -9.09 -4.68
CA SER A 286 10.24 -9.50 -3.40
C SER A 286 10.81 -8.66 -2.24
N PRO A 287 9.98 -8.24 -1.28
CA PRO A 287 10.45 -7.54 -0.09
C PRO A 287 11.30 -8.44 0.82
N SER A 288 11.03 -9.76 0.84
CA SER A 288 11.69 -10.71 1.74
C SER A 288 12.92 -11.39 1.15
N ASP A 289 13.08 -11.36 -0.18
CA ASP A 289 14.19 -12.01 -0.87
C ASP A 289 14.67 -11.13 -2.04
N PRO A 290 15.89 -10.56 -1.98
CA PRO A 290 16.41 -9.73 -3.05
C PRO A 290 16.64 -10.50 -4.36
N ASN A 291 16.68 -11.83 -4.33
CA ASN A 291 16.86 -12.66 -5.51
C ASN A 291 15.54 -13.21 -6.07
N SER A 292 14.40 -12.85 -5.49
CA SER A 292 13.08 -13.27 -5.98
C SER A 292 12.34 -12.09 -6.58
N PHE A 293 11.73 -12.29 -7.75
CA PHE A 293 10.93 -11.31 -8.44
C PHE A 293 9.59 -11.92 -8.85
N ARG A 294 8.58 -11.08 -8.99
CA ARG A 294 7.32 -11.39 -9.67
C ARG A 294 7.28 -10.61 -10.97
N LEU A 295 7.14 -11.33 -12.08
CA LEU A 295 6.86 -10.77 -13.39
C LEU A 295 5.34 -10.81 -13.60
N SER A 296 4.74 -9.69 -13.97
CA SER A 296 3.35 -9.63 -14.44
C SER A 296 3.24 -8.84 -15.73
N MET A 297 2.36 -9.25 -16.64
CA MET A 297 2.15 -8.56 -17.90
C MET A 297 0.71 -8.81 -18.37
N ARG A 298 0.08 -7.79 -18.95
CA ARG A 298 -1.29 -7.89 -19.46
C ARG A 298 -1.30 -7.76 -20.98
N VAL A 299 -1.86 -8.78 -21.64
CA VAL A 299 -2.13 -8.78 -23.08
C VAL A 299 -3.64 -8.63 -23.28
N GLY A 300 -4.40 -9.72 -23.39
CA GLY A 300 -5.83 -9.75 -23.07
C GLY A 300 -6.06 -10.29 -21.66
N ASN A 301 -5.36 -11.37 -21.31
CA ASN A 301 -5.24 -11.97 -20.00
C ASN A 301 -4.04 -11.40 -19.24
N SER A 302 -4.05 -11.56 -17.91
CA SER A 302 -2.90 -11.25 -17.06
C SER A 302 -2.02 -12.49 -16.93
N LEU A 303 -0.79 -12.42 -17.42
CA LEU A 303 0.25 -13.43 -17.28
C LEU A 303 1.11 -13.08 -16.06
N MET A 304 1.36 -14.05 -15.19
CA MET A 304 2.15 -13.89 -13.98
C MET A 304 3.11 -15.06 -13.80
N THR A 305 4.34 -14.78 -13.39
CA THR A 305 5.31 -15.83 -13.02
C THR A 305 6.30 -15.31 -11.97
N GLY A 306 6.86 -16.23 -11.19
CA GLY A 306 8.00 -15.93 -10.32
C GLY A 306 9.31 -16.04 -11.11
N VAL A 307 10.28 -15.19 -10.78
CA VAL A 307 11.63 -15.23 -11.34
C VAL A 307 12.61 -15.31 -10.18
N THR A 308 13.52 -16.28 -10.21
CA THR A 308 14.61 -16.40 -9.24
C THR A 308 15.93 -16.04 -9.91
N LEU A 309 16.63 -15.08 -9.33
CA LEU A 309 17.95 -14.61 -9.73
C LEU A 309 19.02 -15.46 -9.04
N SER A 310 20.01 -15.89 -9.81
CA SER A 310 21.25 -16.47 -9.33
C SER A 310 22.43 -15.72 -9.96
N THR A 311 23.55 -15.69 -9.26
CA THR A 311 24.78 -15.08 -9.79
C THR A 311 25.88 -16.13 -9.77
N GLU A 312 26.35 -16.50 -10.95
CA GLU A 312 27.44 -17.46 -11.12
C GLU A 312 28.59 -16.77 -11.85
N ASN A 313 29.76 -16.71 -11.21
CA ASN A 313 30.96 -16.05 -11.76
C ASN A 313 30.74 -14.57 -12.14
N GLY A 314 29.87 -13.86 -11.41
CA GLY A 314 29.53 -12.47 -11.68
C GLY A 314 28.57 -12.27 -12.85
N VAL A 315 28.06 -13.36 -13.43
CA VAL A 315 27.01 -13.32 -14.46
C VAL A 315 25.68 -13.64 -13.81
N GLU A 316 24.70 -12.77 -14.03
CA GLU A 316 23.32 -12.96 -13.58
C GLU A 316 22.59 -13.94 -14.50
N THR A 317 22.08 -15.01 -13.90
CA THR A 317 21.20 -15.99 -14.54
C THR A 317 19.85 -15.94 -13.84
N ILE A 318 18.77 -16.20 -14.58
CA ILE A 318 17.42 -16.23 -14.02
C ILE A 318 16.75 -17.56 -14.33
N LYS A 319 15.90 -17.98 -13.40
CA LYS A 319 14.99 -19.10 -13.55
C LYS A 319 13.57 -18.59 -13.53
N VAL A 320 12.88 -18.70 -14.66
CA VAL A 320 11.46 -18.34 -14.78
C VAL A 320 10.59 -19.52 -14.31
N GLY A 321 9.66 -19.25 -13.40
CA GLY A 321 8.72 -20.23 -12.88
C GLY A 321 7.59 -20.55 -13.84
N MET A 322 6.65 -21.39 -13.39
CA MET A 322 5.43 -21.68 -14.15
C MET A 322 4.61 -20.40 -14.36
N ILE A 323 4.14 -20.21 -15.58
CA ILE A 323 3.31 -19.05 -15.94
C ILE A 323 1.86 -19.35 -15.60
N ALA A 324 1.27 -18.51 -14.77
CA ALA A 324 -0.16 -18.50 -14.49
C ALA A 324 -0.83 -17.40 -15.31
N GLY A 325 -1.95 -17.72 -15.95
CA GLY A 325 -2.75 -16.78 -16.74
C GLY A 325 -4.20 -16.75 -16.28
N THR A 326 -4.88 -15.61 -16.41
CA THR A 326 -6.35 -15.59 -16.38
C THR A 326 -6.90 -16.34 -17.60
N MET A 327 -8.03 -17.03 -17.46
CA MET A 327 -8.64 -17.82 -18.55
C MET A 327 -9.87 -17.12 -19.14
N MET A 328 -9.71 -15.88 -19.60
CA MET A 328 -10.76 -15.16 -20.31
C MET A 328 -10.58 -15.32 -21.82
N MET A 329 -11.71 -15.30 -22.55
CA MET A 329 -11.73 -15.30 -24.00
C MET A 329 -11.26 -13.94 -24.53
N SER A 330 -9.94 -13.77 -24.65
CA SER A 330 -9.31 -12.60 -25.30
C SER A 330 -9.57 -12.60 -26.82
N PRO A 331 -9.48 -11.46 -27.50
CA PRO A 331 -9.46 -11.43 -28.97
C PRO A 331 -8.36 -12.33 -29.57
N PRO A 332 -8.54 -12.92 -30.76
CA PRO A 332 -7.58 -13.85 -31.37
C PRO A 332 -6.14 -13.32 -31.41
N GLU A 333 -5.96 -12.05 -31.78
CA GLU A 333 -4.66 -11.38 -31.82
C GLU A 333 -3.96 -11.34 -30.44
N CYS A 334 -4.72 -11.13 -29.37
CA CYS A 334 -4.21 -11.19 -28.00
C CYS A 334 -3.89 -12.63 -27.58
N GLN A 335 -4.73 -13.60 -27.95
CA GLN A 335 -4.48 -15.02 -27.64
C GLN A 335 -3.20 -15.52 -28.30
N ASP A 336 -2.97 -15.14 -29.56
CA ASP A 336 -1.77 -15.51 -30.30
C ASP A 336 -0.52 -14.96 -29.63
N MET A 337 -0.54 -13.69 -29.19
CA MET A 337 0.57 -13.10 -28.44
C MET A 337 0.74 -13.75 -27.06
N GLU A 338 -0.35 -14.01 -26.32
CA GLU A 338 -0.30 -14.71 -25.03
C GLU A 338 0.38 -16.07 -25.15
N ARG A 339 0.07 -16.83 -26.21
CA ARG A 339 0.75 -18.12 -26.49
C ARG A 339 2.22 -17.92 -26.77
N LYS A 340 2.59 -16.95 -27.62
CA LYS A 340 4.00 -16.64 -27.94
C LYS A 340 4.79 -16.28 -26.68
N LEU A 341 4.25 -15.41 -25.83
CA LEU A 341 4.88 -15.00 -24.57
C LEU A 341 4.95 -16.17 -23.57
N SER A 342 3.92 -17.00 -23.49
CA SER A 342 3.91 -18.19 -22.64
C SER A 342 4.93 -19.24 -23.09
N THR A 343 5.27 -19.30 -24.38
CA THR A 343 6.36 -20.13 -24.92
C THR A 343 7.73 -19.50 -24.70
N ALA A 344 7.85 -18.18 -24.88
CA ALA A 344 9.12 -17.45 -24.81
C ALA A 344 9.65 -17.31 -23.37
N LEU A 345 8.81 -16.88 -22.44
CA LEU A 345 9.24 -16.55 -21.07
C LEU A 345 9.95 -17.72 -20.33
N PRO A 346 9.49 -18.99 -20.41
CA PRO A 346 10.19 -20.10 -19.75
C PRO A 346 11.55 -20.43 -20.37
N ALA A 347 11.81 -20.00 -21.62
CA ALA A 347 13.08 -20.21 -22.32
C ALA A 347 14.13 -19.14 -21.97
N VAL A 348 13.76 -18.07 -21.27
CA VAL A 348 14.67 -17.03 -20.82
C VAL A 348 15.54 -17.55 -19.66
N THR A 349 16.85 -17.40 -19.80
CA THR A 349 17.86 -17.87 -18.82
C THR A 349 18.73 -16.75 -18.27
N SER A 350 18.70 -15.57 -18.90
CA SER A 350 19.48 -14.41 -18.45
C SER A 350 18.74 -13.12 -18.74
N TRP A 351 19.14 -12.08 -18.01
CA TRP A 351 18.71 -10.72 -18.27
C TRP A 351 19.86 -9.74 -18.22
N LYS A 352 19.64 -8.53 -18.72
CA LYS A 352 20.58 -7.43 -18.58
C LYS A 352 19.83 -6.11 -18.54
N VAL A 353 20.13 -5.30 -17.54
CA VAL A 353 19.66 -3.92 -17.47
C VAL A 353 20.79 -3.00 -17.92
N SER A 354 20.51 -2.11 -18.85
CA SER A 354 21.44 -1.09 -19.33
C SER A 354 20.83 0.30 -19.19
N GLY A 355 21.65 1.34 -19.06
CA GLY A 355 21.18 2.72 -18.90
C GLY A 355 20.67 3.04 -17.48
N SER A 356 19.96 4.16 -17.35
CA SER A 356 19.39 4.63 -16.08
C SER A 356 18.17 5.52 -16.31
N GLY A 357 17.25 5.57 -15.34
CA GLY A 357 16.06 6.41 -15.43
C GLY A 357 15.19 6.07 -16.64
N LYS A 358 14.78 7.08 -17.41
CA LYS A 358 13.87 6.92 -18.57
C LYS A 358 14.52 6.25 -19.78
N ASP A 359 15.85 6.27 -19.85
CA ASP A 359 16.61 5.65 -20.95
C ASP A 359 17.04 4.21 -20.63
N ALA A 360 16.61 3.67 -19.49
CA ALA A 360 16.96 2.30 -19.13
C ALA A 360 16.29 1.28 -20.07
N THR A 361 17.04 0.24 -20.40
CA THR A 361 16.55 -0.91 -21.18
C THR A 361 16.71 -2.19 -20.38
N LEU A 362 15.79 -3.14 -20.59
CA LEU A 362 15.85 -4.47 -20.03
C LEU A 362 15.82 -5.48 -21.18
N GLU A 363 16.86 -6.29 -21.25
CA GLU A 363 17.02 -7.36 -22.23
C GLU A 363 16.82 -8.69 -21.51
N LEU A 364 15.92 -9.54 -22.01
CA LEU A 364 15.75 -10.93 -21.59
C LEU A 364 16.23 -11.83 -22.73
N ARG A 365 17.08 -12.81 -22.41
CA ARG A 365 17.71 -13.71 -23.39
C ARG A 365 17.57 -15.18 -23.00
N GLY A 366 17.29 -16.00 -24.00
CA GLY A 366 17.33 -17.46 -23.97
C GLY A 366 18.00 -17.99 -25.25
N GLU A 367 18.08 -19.32 -25.40
CA GLU A 367 18.77 -19.95 -26.54
C GLU A 367 18.23 -19.48 -27.90
N ASN A 368 16.90 -19.42 -28.03
CA ASN A 368 16.20 -18.97 -29.25
C ASN A 368 15.12 -17.95 -28.94
N THR A 369 15.31 -17.14 -27.89
CA THR A 369 14.30 -16.20 -27.40
C THR A 369 14.94 -14.88 -27.00
N GLU A 370 14.38 -13.79 -27.49
CA GLU A 370 14.80 -12.42 -27.16
C GLU A 370 13.57 -11.58 -26.82
N LEU A 371 13.61 -10.89 -25.68
CA LEU A 371 12.64 -9.85 -25.35
C LEU A 371 13.41 -8.58 -25.00
N ASP A 372 13.14 -7.50 -25.72
CA ASP A 372 13.74 -6.19 -25.45
C ASP A 372 12.68 -5.26 -24.93
N PHE A 373 12.97 -4.60 -23.82
CA PHE A 373 12.09 -3.62 -23.21
C PHE A 373 12.79 -2.28 -23.02
N LYS A 374 12.01 -1.20 -23.10
CA LYS A 374 12.41 0.13 -22.61
C LYS A 374 11.70 0.42 -21.30
N TYR A 375 12.31 1.24 -20.45
CA TYR A 375 11.66 1.67 -19.22
C TYR A 375 10.35 2.39 -19.51
N TYR A 376 9.31 2.02 -18.77
CA TYR A 376 7.99 2.61 -18.89
C TYR A 376 7.66 3.40 -17.62
N ASP A 377 7.60 4.72 -17.76
CA ASP A 377 7.19 5.64 -16.70
C ASP A 377 5.66 5.56 -16.55
N LYS A 378 5.19 4.57 -15.77
CA LYS A 378 3.76 4.30 -15.61
C LYS A 378 3.06 5.56 -15.10
N PRO A 379 2.05 6.08 -15.82
CA PRO A 379 1.32 7.24 -15.34
C PRO A 379 0.68 6.89 -13.98
N PRO A 380 0.57 7.86 -13.06
CA PRO A 380 -0.14 7.63 -11.81
C PRO A 380 -1.55 7.11 -12.11
N ALA A 381 -2.05 6.22 -11.26
CA ALA A 381 -3.41 5.72 -11.40
C ALA A 381 -4.38 6.90 -11.44
N GLU A 382 -5.33 6.87 -12.39
CA GLU A 382 -6.35 7.91 -12.46
C GLU A 382 -7.20 7.87 -11.18
N PRO A 383 -7.47 9.02 -10.56
CA PRO A 383 -8.28 9.08 -9.35
C PRO A 383 -9.74 8.71 -9.64
N CYS A 384 -10.42 8.12 -8.65
CA CYS A 384 -11.87 7.93 -8.72
C CYS A 384 -12.59 9.22 -8.30
N SER A 385 -13.41 9.79 -9.18
CA SER A 385 -14.16 11.02 -8.89
C SER A 385 -15.63 10.80 -8.48
N SER A 386 -16.14 9.57 -8.54
CA SER A 386 -17.59 9.30 -8.46
C SER A 386 -18.03 8.54 -7.19
N ALA A 387 -17.48 8.88 -6.03
CA ALA A 387 -17.94 8.35 -4.75
C ALA A 387 -18.59 9.45 -3.89
N LYS A 388 -19.52 9.06 -3.01
CA LYS A 388 -20.09 9.93 -1.98
C LYS A 388 -19.62 9.47 -0.62
N LEU A 389 -19.09 10.39 0.17
CA LEU A 389 -18.81 10.17 1.57
C LEU A 389 -20.11 10.43 2.34
N HIS A 390 -20.79 9.35 2.72
CA HIS A 390 -22.09 9.37 3.39
C HIS A 390 -21.99 9.74 4.86
#